data_AF-A0A2G6HZ16-F1
#
_entry.id   AF-A0A2G6HZ16-F1
#
_cell.length_a   1.000
_cell.length_b   1.000
_cell.length_c   1.000
_cell.angle_alpha   90.00
_cell.angle_beta   90.00
_cell.angle_gamma   90.00
#
_symmetry.space_group_name_H-M   'P 1'
#
loop_
_entity.id
_entity.type
_entity.pdbx_description
1 polymer ?
#
loop_
_entity_poly.entity_id
_entity_poly.type
_entity_poly.pdbx_seq_one_letter_code
_entity_poly.pdbx_strand_id
1 'polypeptide(L)'
;MSFPSVSFEKFPDSNERLLETSLEILVSPQGNVVSAEVIPPGSGNAGVDRYLNSLALQLVMEPADPEKGEQKALLRLVFAEGGGG
;
A
#
# COMPACT_ATOMS: atom_id res chain seq x y z
N MET A 1 4.87 -16.20 4.12
CA MET A 1 3.93 -15.12 3.79
C MET A 1 4.44 -14.42 2.54
N SER A 2 3.66 -14.41 1.46
CA SER A 2 4.02 -13.68 0.24
C SER A 2 3.62 -12.21 0.40
N PHE A 3 4.59 -11.31 0.40
CA PHE A 3 4.31 -9.87 0.35
C PHE A 3 3.85 -9.52 -1.07
N PRO A 4 2.82 -8.68 -1.23
CA PRO A 4 2.44 -8.20 -2.56
C PRO A 4 3.60 -7.41 -3.17
N SER A 5 4.17 -7.92 -4.26
CA SER A 5 5.24 -7.23 -5.01
C SER A 5 4.66 -6.45 -6.17
N VAL A 6 5.00 -5.17 -6.27
CA VAL A 6 4.64 -4.31 -7.40
C VAL A 6 5.82 -4.27 -8.36
N SER A 7 5.67 -4.81 -9.57
CA SER A 7 6.69 -4.68 -10.63
C SER A 7 6.56 -3.31 -11.31
N PHE A 8 7.70 -2.62 -11.45
CA PHE A 8 7.82 -1.34 -12.16
C PHE A 8 7.44 -1.44 -13.65
N GLU A 9 7.54 -2.63 -14.25
CA GLU A 9 7.16 -2.86 -15.65
C GLU A 9 5.69 -2.53 -15.94
N LYS A 10 4.83 -2.46 -14.90
CA LYS A 10 3.44 -2.02 -15.02
C LYS A 10 3.27 -0.51 -15.19
N PHE A 11 4.34 0.28 -15.00
CA PHE A 11 4.33 1.73 -15.06
C PHE A 11 5.47 2.25 -15.97
N PRO A 12 5.42 1.94 -17.29
CA PRO A 12 6.50 2.27 -18.22
C PRO A 12 6.73 3.78 -18.39
N ASP A 13 5.72 4.61 -18.11
CA ASP A 13 5.79 6.07 -18.19
C ASP A 13 6.33 6.73 -16.91
N SER A 14 6.65 5.95 -15.88
CA SER A 14 7.19 6.47 -14.62
C SER A 14 8.67 6.80 -14.76
N ASN A 15 8.97 7.89 -15.46
CA ASN A 15 10.33 8.45 -15.60
C ASN A 15 10.87 9.03 -14.29
N GLU A 16 10.01 9.19 -13.27
CA GLU A 16 10.37 9.69 -11.95
C GLU A 16 10.68 8.52 -11.02
N ARG A 17 11.81 8.62 -10.30
CA ARG A 17 12.16 7.67 -9.23
C ARG A 17 10.99 7.57 -8.27
N LEU A 18 10.34 6.39 -8.21
CA LEU A 18 9.28 6.16 -7.24
C LEU A 18 9.86 6.38 -5.84
N LEU A 19 9.33 7.39 -5.15
CA LEU A 19 9.71 7.70 -3.78
C LEU A 19 9.01 6.71 -2.84
N GLU A 20 9.59 6.53 -1.66
CA GLU A 20 8.89 5.85 -0.57
C GLU A 20 7.52 6.51 -0.35
N THR A 21 6.47 5.69 -0.28
CA THR A 21 5.10 6.16 -0.07
C THR A 21 4.49 5.48 1.13
N SER A 22 3.60 6.19 1.81
CA SER A 22 2.86 5.67 2.95
C SER A 22 1.36 5.71 2.69
N LEU A 23 0.66 4.72 3.23
CA LEU A 23 -0.80 4.66 3.20
C LEU A 23 -1.34 4.55 4.62
N GLU A 24 -2.31 5.39 4.95
CA GLU A 24 -3.17 5.17 6.12
C GLU A 24 -4.27 4.18 5.71
N ILE A 25 -4.41 3.09 6.47
CA ILE A 25 -5.47 2.11 6.28
C ILE A 25 -6.35 2.03 7.51
N LEU A 26 -7.62 1.70 7.29
CA LEU A 26 -8.57 1.36 8.34
C LEU A 26 -8.91 -0.12 8.23
N VAL A 27 -8.69 -0.86 9.30
CA VAL A 27 -8.85 -2.32 9.35
C VAL A 27 -10.02 -2.67 10.26
N SER A 28 -10.96 -3.46 9.76
CA SER A 28 -12.07 -3.98 10.56
C SER A 28 -11.57 -5.00 11.60
N PRO A 29 -12.33 -5.32 12.65
CA PRO A 29 -11.93 -6.35 13.60
C PRO A 29 -11.70 -7.73 12.98
N GLN A 30 -12.32 -8.00 11.83
CA GLN A 30 -12.15 -9.24 11.07
C GLN A 30 -10.85 -9.27 10.24
N GLY A 31 -10.06 -8.20 10.28
CA GLY A 31 -8.81 -8.08 9.56
C GLY A 31 -8.93 -7.51 8.14
N ASN A 32 -10.13 -7.15 7.67
CA ASN A 32 -10.32 -6.59 6.33
C ASN A 32 -9.98 -5.11 6.30
N VAL A 33 -9.25 -4.66 5.28
CA VAL A 33 -9.08 -3.23 5.03
C VAL A 33 -10.36 -2.64 4.44
N VAL A 34 -10.98 -1.70 5.15
CA VAL A 34 -12.24 -1.05 4.73
C VAL A 34 -12.02 0.34 4.11
N SER A 35 -10.87 0.95 4.38
CA SER A 35 -10.46 2.22 3.78
C SER A 35 -8.93 2.25 3.63
N ALA A 36 -8.46 2.93 2.59
CA ALA A 36 -7.06 3.20 2.35
C ALA A 36 -6.91 4.61 1.77
N GLU A 37 -5.90 5.35 2.20
CA GLU A 37 -5.57 6.67 1.70
C GLU A 37 -4.05 6.82 1.57
N VAL A 38 -3.58 7.37 0.46
CA VAL A 38 -2.16 7.70 0.27
C VAL A 38 -1.88 8.98 1.04
N ILE A 39 -0.97 8.92 2.01
CA ILE A 39 -0.58 10.10 2.76
C ILE A 39 0.60 10.80 2.06
N PRO A 40 0.63 12.14 2.01
CA PRO A 40 1.75 12.87 1.41
C PRO A 40 3.09 12.61 2.15
N PRO A 41 4.22 12.56 1.42
CA PRO A 41 4.33 12.62 -0.04
C PRO A 41 3.91 11.27 -0.66
N GLY A 42 3.04 11.31 -1.68
CA GLY A 42 2.74 10.13 -2.50
C GLY A 42 3.97 9.66 -3.28
N SER A 43 3.82 8.65 -4.13
CA SER A 43 4.95 8.07 -4.88
C SER A 43 5.58 8.98 -5.93
N GLY A 44 4.95 10.12 -6.22
CA GLY A 44 5.26 11.00 -7.37
C GLY A 44 4.48 10.63 -8.63
N ASN A 45 3.79 9.48 -8.65
CA ASN A 45 3.00 9.02 -9.79
C ASN A 45 1.56 8.69 -9.37
N ALA A 46 0.59 9.47 -9.86
CA ALA A 46 -0.83 9.30 -9.53
C ALA A 46 -1.42 7.96 -9.98
N GLY A 47 -0.84 7.29 -10.97
CA GLY A 47 -1.23 5.95 -11.41
C GLY A 47 -0.75 4.88 -10.41
N VAL A 48 0.48 5.02 -9.92
CA VAL A 48 1.04 4.15 -8.87
C VAL A 48 0.26 4.34 -7.57
N ASP A 49 -0.02 5.58 -7.17
CA ASP A 49 -0.79 5.88 -5.95
C ASP A 49 -2.18 5.23 -5.98
N ARG A 50 -2.88 5.33 -7.13
CA ARG A 50 -4.18 4.66 -7.32
C ARG A 50 -4.08 3.14 -7.28
N TYR A 51 -3.03 2.58 -7.87
CA TYR A 51 -2.80 1.14 -7.85
C TYR A 51 -2.51 0.63 -6.43
N LEU A 52 -1.67 1.34 -5.68
CA LEU A 52 -1.36 1.01 -4.28
C LEU A 52 -2.59 1.10 -3.38
N ASN A 53 -3.41 2.14 -3.57
CA ASN A 53 -4.69 2.26 -2.88
C ASN A 53 -5.58 1.03 -3.13
N SER A 54 -5.72 0.64 -4.41
CA SER A 54 -6.52 -0.53 -4.81
C SER A 54 -5.98 -1.85 -4.25
N LEU A 55 -4.66 -1.98 -4.15
CA LEU A 55 -4.01 -3.15 -3.52
C LEU A 55 -4.21 -3.17 -2.01
N ALA A 56 -4.11 -2.01 -1.34
CA ALA A 56 -4.29 -1.92 0.10
C ALA A 56 -5.68 -2.37 0.54
N LEU A 57 -6.72 -2.04 -0.24
CA LEU A 57 -8.09 -2.49 -0.01
C LEU A 57 -8.29 -4.01 -0.16
N GLN A 58 -7.35 -4.72 -0.80
CA GLN A 58 -7.39 -6.18 -0.94
C GLN A 58 -6.62 -6.91 0.16
N LEU A 59 -5.96 -6.17 1.07
CA LEU A 59 -5.20 -6.78 2.15
C LEU A 59 -6.12 -7.35 3.22
N VAL A 60 -5.70 -8.50 3.74
CA VAL A 60 -6.30 -9.15 4.89
C VAL A 60 -5.22 -9.28 5.97
N MET A 61 -5.48 -8.63 7.10
CA MET A 61 -4.65 -8.65 8.30
C MET A 61 -5.14 -9.75 9.23
N GLU A 62 -4.37 -10.06 10.27
CA GLU A 62 -4.87 -10.92 11.33
C GLU A 62 -6.07 -10.26 12.02
N PRO A 63 -7.16 -11.00 12.27
CA PRO A 63 -8.28 -10.48 13.04
C PRO A 63 -7.81 -9.99 14.40
N ALA A 64 -8.33 -8.84 14.81
CA ALA A 64 -8.02 -8.24 16.09
C ALA A 64 -9.22 -8.41 17.05
N ASP A 65 -9.01 -7.97 18.29
CA ASP A 65 -10.06 -7.99 19.30
C ASP A 65 -11.32 -7.24 18.82
N PRO A 66 -12.50 -7.91 18.73
CA PRO A 66 -13.74 -7.30 18.30
C PRO A 66 -14.19 -6.11 19.15
N GLU A 67 -13.74 -6.01 20.40
CA GLU A 67 -14.07 -4.89 21.29
C GLU A 67 -13.35 -3.58 20.90
N LYS A 68 -12.26 -3.67 20.13
CA LYS A 68 -11.46 -2.50 19.72
C LYS A 68 -12.02 -1.75 18.52
N GLY A 69 -13.03 -2.28 17.84
CA GLY A 69 -13.59 -1.67 16.63
C GLY A 69 -12.58 -1.57 15.49
N GLU A 70 -12.83 -0.65 14.57
CA GLU A 70 -11.94 -0.38 13.44
C GLU A 70 -10.61 0.25 13.90
N GLN A 71 -9.50 -0.20 13.33
CA GLN A 71 -8.16 0.19 13.73
C GLN A 71 -7.43 0.88 12.59
N LYS A 72 -6.83 2.04 12.89
CA LYS A 72 -5.93 2.72 11.97
C LYS A 72 -4.56 2.07 11.98
N ALA A 73 -3.99 1.85 10.80
CA ALA A 73 -2.62 1.38 10.63
C ALA A 73 -1.92 2.14 9.51
N LEU A 74 -0.58 2.17 9.58
CA LEU A 74 0.27 2.80 8.59
C LEU A 74 1.00 1.73 7.78
N LEU A 75 0.79 1.71 6.48
CA LEU A 75 1.54 0.88 5.54
C LEU A 75 2.64 1.72 4.89
N ARG A 76 3.89 1.36 5.12
CA ARG A 76 5.05 1.97 4.50
C ARG A 76 5.52 1.08 3.35
N LEU A 77 5.57 1.64 2.14
CA LEU A 77 6.01 0.93 0.93
C LEU A 77 7.34 1.48 0.47
N VAL A 78 8.34 0.60 0.44
CA VAL A 78 9.68 0.88 -0.06
C VAL A 78 9.79 0.25 -1.44
N PHE A 79 10.07 1.08 -2.45
CA PHE A 79 10.30 0.60 -3.80
C PHE A 79 11.74 0.10 -3.91
N ALA A 80 11.91 -1.17 -4.24
CA ALA A 80 13.24 -1.71 -4.50
C ALA A 80 13.73 -1.20 -5.86
N GLU A 81 14.90 -0.55 -5.90
CA GLU A 81 15.60 -0.34 -7.16
C GLU A 81 15.90 -1.71 -7.77
N GLY A 82 15.44 -1.95 -9.00
CA GLY A 82 15.67 -3.22 -9.68
C GLY A 82 17.16 -3.52 -9.70
N GLY A 83 17.57 -4.57 -8.98
CA GLY A 83 18.93 -5.08 -9.02
C GLY A 83 19.21 -5.62 -10.41
N GLY A 84 19.82 -4.80 -11.26
CA GLY A 84 20.43 -5.25 -12.50
C GLY A 84 21.57 -6.21 -12.17
N GLY A 85 21.35 -7.49 -12.44
CA GLY A 85 22.37 -8.51 -12.61
C GLY A 85 22.62 -8.77 -14.08
#